data_AF-A0AAQ4PC97-F1
#
_entry.id   AF-A0AAQ4PC97-F1
#
_cell.length_a   1.000
_cell.length_b   1.000
_cell.length_c   1.000
_cell.angle_alpha   90.00
_cell.angle_beta   90.00
_cell.angle_gamma   90.00
#
_symmetry.space_group_name_H-M   'P 1'
#
loop_
_entity.id
_entity.type
_entity.pdbx_description
1 polymer ?
#
loop_
_entity_poly.entity_id
_entity_poly.type
_entity_poly.pdbx_seq_one_letter_code
_entity_poly.pdbx_strand_id
1 'polypeptide(L)'
;MELQLRFLMSKADDLHNLLFDSQHQLTREALAAEVRIFLYTCEQFFNVLESTIHASQNTLLPFAFEINSRRVQRLDFSQQLCDRLEQLLLTYASCNVLCLDETNPISLSHFCIGQSQLGALRVKAFRYCKPTPYLARLDTGLYKRMRWNVERHRDEYGEGQIVCDTEYYFLCYEDIPNRHADAGRDHDGVSHSNVVRMWSIGQWQQVTPETDDIDHWVLCEVPQANYHKLLYFGSEEPSSCSGTEHLQQLLSHQAAK
;
A
#
# COMPACT_ATOMS: atom_id res chain seq x y z
N MET A 1 -19.93 10.61 4.51
CA MET A 1 -18.85 9.61 4.51
C MET A 1 -19.37 8.23 4.86
N GLU A 2 -20.05 8.01 5.99
CA GLU A 2 -20.58 6.68 6.33
C GLU A 2 -21.53 6.09 5.28
N LEU A 3 -22.49 6.88 4.77
CA LEU A 3 -23.37 6.43 3.67
C LEU A 3 -22.61 6.05 2.40
N GLN A 4 -21.54 6.79 2.09
CA GLN A 4 -20.70 6.52 0.92
C GLN A 4 -19.86 5.25 1.14
N LEU A 5 -19.33 5.03 2.34
CA LEU A 5 -18.69 3.76 2.69
C LEU A 5 -19.65 2.60 2.51
N ARG A 6 -20.86 2.68 3.09
CA ARG A 6 -21.88 1.62 2.96
C ARG A 6 -22.25 1.34 1.50
N PHE A 7 -22.36 2.38 0.67
CA PHE A 7 -22.57 2.22 -0.76
C PHE A 7 -21.40 1.48 -1.44
N LEU A 8 -20.15 1.83 -1.12
CA LEU A 8 -18.97 1.14 -1.66
C LEU A 8 -18.89 -0.31 -1.17
N MET A 9 -19.22 -0.57 0.09
CA MET A 9 -19.31 -1.94 0.64
C MET A 9 -20.33 -2.77 -0.14
N SER A 10 -21.54 -2.23 -0.31
CA SER A 10 -22.61 -2.90 -1.09
C SER A 10 -22.17 -3.17 -2.52
N LYS A 11 -21.50 -2.21 -3.17
CA LYS A 11 -20.99 -2.41 -4.54
C LYS A 11 -19.91 -3.51 -4.59
N ALA A 12 -19.08 -3.64 -3.55
CA ALA A 12 -18.14 -4.75 -3.45
C ALA A 12 -18.86 -6.10 -3.22
N ASP A 13 -19.96 -6.13 -2.48
CA ASP A 13 -20.84 -7.31 -2.36
C ASP A 13 -21.47 -7.67 -3.71
N ASP A 14 -22.00 -6.69 -4.45
CA ASP A 14 -22.60 -6.91 -5.76
C ASP A 14 -21.58 -7.49 -6.75
N LEU A 15 -20.36 -6.94 -6.79
CA LEU A 15 -19.27 -7.50 -7.60
C LEU A 15 -18.88 -8.90 -7.18
N HIS A 16 -18.89 -9.21 -5.87
CA HIS A 16 -18.63 -10.56 -5.41
C HIS A 16 -19.73 -11.53 -5.88
N ASN A 17 -20.99 -11.13 -5.80
CA ASN A 17 -22.13 -11.95 -6.24
C ASN A 17 -22.13 -12.16 -7.76
N LEU A 18 -21.79 -11.14 -8.55
CA LEU A 18 -21.66 -11.22 -10.00
C LEU A 18 -20.64 -12.27 -10.46
N LEU A 19 -19.62 -12.57 -9.65
CA LEU A 19 -18.62 -13.59 -9.96
C LEU A 19 -19.21 -15.01 -9.98
N PHE A 20 -20.24 -15.26 -9.17
CA PHE A 20 -20.84 -16.58 -9.00
C PHE A 20 -22.24 -16.70 -9.62
N ASP A 21 -22.80 -15.60 -10.11
CA ASP A 21 -24.11 -15.62 -10.75
C ASP A 21 -24.04 -16.22 -12.15
N SER A 22 -24.50 -17.46 -12.27
CA SER A 22 -24.62 -18.18 -13.54
C SER A 22 -25.57 -17.54 -14.56
N GLN A 23 -26.45 -16.61 -14.14
CA GLN A 23 -27.39 -15.92 -15.02
C GLN A 23 -26.75 -14.75 -15.76
N HIS A 24 -25.70 -14.15 -15.21
CA HIS A 24 -24.95 -13.07 -15.84
C HIS A 24 -23.74 -13.63 -16.59
N GLN A 25 -23.91 -13.91 -17.88
CA GLN A 25 -22.81 -14.30 -18.79
C GLN A 25 -21.89 -13.11 -19.14
N LEU A 26 -21.34 -12.42 -18.14
CA LEU A 26 -20.28 -11.46 -18.37
C LEU A 26 -18.98 -12.21 -18.70
N THR A 27 -18.23 -11.69 -19.68
CA THR A 27 -16.90 -12.23 -19.95
C THR A 27 -15.95 -11.86 -18.81
N ARG A 28 -14.84 -12.60 -18.68
CA ARG A 28 -13.82 -12.30 -17.65
C ARG A 28 -13.25 -10.89 -17.80
N GLU A 29 -13.11 -10.44 -19.04
CA GLU A 29 -12.62 -9.11 -19.38
C GLU A 29 -13.60 -8.02 -18.91
N ALA A 30 -14.91 -8.24 -19.07
CA ALA A 30 -15.93 -7.32 -18.59
C ALA A 30 -15.93 -7.24 -17.06
N LEU A 31 -15.85 -8.39 -16.37
CA LEU A 31 -15.72 -8.44 -14.90
C LEU A 31 -14.45 -7.72 -14.41
N ALA A 32 -13.31 -7.95 -15.06
CA ALA A 32 -12.07 -7.27 -14.74
C ALA A 32 -12.17 -5.75 -14.96
N ALA A 33 -12.86 -5.30 -16.00
CA ALA A 33 -13.10 -3.88 -16.25
C ALA A 33 -13.98 -3.24 -15.16
N GLU A 34 -15.04 -3.91 -14.73
CA GLU A 34 -15.91 -3.43 -13.64
C GLU A 34 -15.13 -3.27 -12.32
N VAL A 35 -14.26 -4.22 -11.99
CA VAL A 35 -13.38 -4.10 -10.82
C VAL A 35 -12.45 -2.89 -10.94
N ARG A 36 -11.88 -2.62 -12.12
CA ARG A 36 -11.02 -1.45 -12.34
C ARG A 36 -11.77 -0.13 -12.16
N ILE A 37 -12.99 -0.04 -12.70
CA ILE A 37 -13.86 1.13 -12.54
C ILE A 37 -14.22 1.32 -11.05
N PHE A 38 -14.49 0.22 -10.34
CA PHE A 38 -14.76 0.26 -8.93
C PHE A 38 -13.56 0.74 -8.10
N LEU A 39 -12.35 0.23 -8.37
CA LEU A 39 -11.12 0.70 -7.71
C LEU A 39 -10.89 2.20 -7.92
N TYR A 40 -11.11 2.71 -9.14
CA TYR A 40 -11.04 4.14 -9.41
C TYR A 40 -12.02 4.95 -8.56
N THR A 41 -13.25 4.44 -8.39
CA THR A 41 -14.27 5.07 -7.53
C THR A 41 -13.82 5.08 -6.06
N CYS A 42 -13.24 3.97 -5.58
CA CYS A 42 -12.71 3.86 -4.22
C CYS A 42 -11.52 4.80 -3.99
N GLU A 43 -10.63 4.96 -4.97
CA GLU A 43 -9.50 5.91 -4.89
C GLU A 43 -9.99 7.34 -4.61
N GLN A 44 -11.07 7.78 -5.26
CA GLN A 44 -11.65 9.10 -4.99
C GLN A 44 -12.17 9.22 -3.55
N PHE A 45 -12.80 8.17 -3.02
CA PHE A 45 -13.26 8.17 -1.64
C PHE A 45 -12.09 8.19 -0.64
N PHE A 46 -11.03 7.43 -0.88
CA PHE A 46 -9.81 7.47 -0.07
C PHE A 46 -9.19 8.87 -0.05
N ASN A 47 -9.08 9.53 -1.21
CA ASN A 47 -8.55 10.90 -1.28
C ASN A 47 -9.36 11.90 -0.45
N VAL A 48 -10.69 11.78 -0.47
CA VAL A 48 -11.58 12.60 0.37
C VAL A 48 -11.38 12.27 1.85
N LEU A 49 -11.29 11.00 2.23
CA LEU A 49 -11.02 10.58 3.60
C LEU A 49 -9.71 11.18 4.12
N GLU A 50 -8.60 10.98 3.39
CA GLU A 50 -7.27 11.51 3.75
C GLU A 50 -7.28 13.03 3.92
N SER A 51 -7.86 13.75 2.96
CA SER A 51 -7.97 15.22 3.03
C SER A 51 -8.69 15.69 4.29
N THR A 52 -9.76 14.99 4.69
CA THR A 52 -10.53 15.36 5.88
C THR A 52 -9.82 14.98 7.19
N ILE A 53 -9.05 13.89 7.21
CA ILE A 53 -8.25 13.46 8.36
C ILE A 53 -7.20 14.52 8.72
N HIS A 54 -6.54 15.10 7.71
CA HIS A 54 -5.52 16.13 7.89
C HIS A 54 -6.07 17.53 8.21
N ALA A 55 -7.21 17.92 7.63
CA ALA A 55 -7.88 19.17 8.00
C ALA A 55 -8.24 19.22 9.51
N SER A 56 -8.37 18.05 10.14
CA SER A 56 -8.74 17.90 11.54
C SER A 56 -7.54 18.04 12.50
N GLN A 57 -6.29 18.02 12.01
CA GLN A 57 -5.07 18.14 12.84
C GLN A 57 -4.73 19.59 13.21
N ASN A 58 -5.25 20.58 12.47
CA ASN A 58 -4.86 21.99 12.61
C ASN A 58 -5.63 22.77 13.69
N THR A 59 -6.47 22.13 14.50
CA THR A 59 -7.37 22.82 15.43
C THR A 59 -6.94 22.59 16.88
N LEU A 60 -6.29 23.59 17.47
CA LEU A 60 -6.04 23.65 18.92
C LEU A 60 -7.30 24.19 19.64
N LEU A 61 -7.70 23.56 20.77
CA LEU A 61 -8.77 23.93 21.72
C LEU A 61 -10.13 23.19 21.55
N PRO A 62 -11.08 23.35 22.52
CA PRO A 62 -11.52 22.36 23.53
C PRO A 62 -12.24 21.11 22.99
N PHE A 63 -12.44 21.01 21.67
CA PHE A 63 -13.14 19.91 20.99
C PHE A 63 -12.20 18.79 20.53
N ALA A 64 -10.96 18.77 21.04
CA ALA A 64 -9.93 17.80 20.67
C ALA A 64 -10.42 16.35 20.78
N PHE A 65 -11.27 16.04 21.76
CA PHE A 65 -11.87 14.72 21.91
C PHE A 65 -12.82 14.34 20.76
N GLU A 66 -13.76 15.20 20.38
CA GLU A 66 -14.69 14.93 19.28
C GLU A 66 -13.98 14.89 17.93
N ILE A 67 -12.99 15.75 17.73
CA ILE A 67 -12.16 15.78 16.53
C ILE A 67 -11.35 14.49 16.42
N ASN A 68 -10.73 14.04 17.51
CA ASN A 68 -9.99 12.78 17.53
C ASN A 68 -10.91 11.57 17.30
N SER A 69 -12.10 11.56 17.91
CA SER A 69 -13.09 10.51 17.67
C SER A 69 -13.51 10.42 16.19
N ARG A 70 -13.76 11.56 15.54
CA ARG A 70 -14.04 11.62 14.09
C ARG A 70 -12.85 11.19 13.24
N ARG A 71 -11.62 11.51 13.65
CA ARG A 71 -10.40 11.06 12.98
C ARG A 71 -10.30 9.53 13.04
N VAL A 72 -10.39 8.95 14.24
CA VAL A 72 -10.33 7.50 14.46
C VAL A 72 -11.41 6.79 13.64
N GLN A 73 -12.64 7.31 13.62
CA GLN A 73 -13.72 6.75 12.80
C GLN A 73 -13.40 6.76 11.30
N ARG A 74 -12.74 7.80 10.78
CA ARG A 74 -12.38 7.89 9.35
C ARG A 74 -11.23 6.95 8.99
N LEU A 75 -10.25 6.79 9.88
CA LEU A 75 -9.18 5.81 9.73
C LEU A 75 -9.77 4.39 9.70
N ASP A 76 -10.75 4.12 10.57
CA ASP A 76 -11.49 2.86 10.58
C ASP A 76 -12.26 2.64 9.26
N PHE A 77 -12.93 3.66 8.73
CA PHE A 77 -13.58 3.57 7.40
C PHE A 77 -12.59 3.28 6.27
N SER A 78 -11.41 3.90 6.32
CA SER A 78 -10.34 3.64 5.35
C SER A 78 -9.86 2.18 5.44
N GLN A 79 -9.61 1.70 6.66
CA GLN A 79 -9.17 0.32 6.88
C GLN A 79 -10.22 -0.70 6.44
N GLN A 80 -11.50 -0.50 6.78
CA GLN A 80 -12.60 -1.38 6.36
C GLN A 80 -12.68 -1.50 4.83
N LEU A 81 -12.58 -0.37 4.11
CA LEU A 81 -12.59 -0.39 2.65
C LEU A 81 -11.34 -1.05 2.07
N CYS A 82 -10.17 -0.77 2.65
CA CYS A 82 -8.92 -1.42 2.25
C CYS A 82 -9.02 -2.95 2.34
N ASP A 83 -9.48 -3.47 3.48
CA ASP A 83 -9.61 -4.91 3.70
C ASP A 83 -10.64 -5.54 2.76
N ARG A 84 -11.76 -4.85 2.52
CA ARG A 84 -12.80 -5.32 1.61
C ARG A 84 -12.32 -5.40 0.16
N LEU A 85 -11.56 -4.41 -0.29
CA LEU A 85 -10.97 -4.40 -1.64
C LEU A 85 -9.92 -5.50 -1.80
N GLU A 86 -9.07 -5.69 -0.79
CA GLU A 86 -8.08 -6.76 -0.78
C GLU A 86 -8.75 -8.14 -0.95
N GLN A 87 -9.80 -8.41 -0.15
CA GLN A 87 -10.58 -9.65 -0.26
C GLN A 87 -11.23 -9.84 -1.63
N LEU A 88 -11.83 -8.78 -2.18
CA LEU A 88 -12.46 -8.82 -3.51
C LEU A 88 -11.44 -9.19 -4.59
N LEU A 89 -10.28 -8.51 -4.60
CA LEU A 89 -9.24 -8.72 -5.60
C LEU A 89 -8.61 -10.12 -5.50
N LEU A 90 -8.37 -10.60 -4.28
CA LEU A 90 -7.90 -11.96 -4.04
C LEU A 90 -8.91 -13.02 -4.54
N THR A 91 -10.20 -12.78 -4.33
CA THR A 91 -11.27 -13.68 -4.82
C THR A 91 -11.33 -13.70 -6.35
N TYR A 92 -11.28 -12.54 -6.99
CA TYR A 92 -11.28 -12.47 -8.45
C TYR A 92 -10.03 -13.10 -9.07
N ALA A 93 -8.88 -12.98 -8.41
CA ALA A 93 -7.65 -13.63 -8.82
C ALA A 93 -7.72 -15.15 -8.68
N SER A 94 -8.32 -15.67 -7.60
CA SER A 94 -8.49 -17.13 -7.42
C SER A 94 -9.44 -17.74 -8.46
N CYS A 95 -10.39 -16.95 -8.97
CA CYS A 95 -11.26 -17.33 -10.10
C CYS A 95 -10.61 -17.10 -11.49
N ASN A 96 -9.33 -16.75 -11.56
CA ASN A 96 -8.60 -16.44 -12.80
C ASN A 96 -9.23 -15.31 -13.64
N VAL A 97 -9.92 -14.37 -13.00
CA VAL A 97 -10.45 -13.16 -13.63
C VAL A 97 -9.39 -12.05 -13.66
N LEU A 98 -8.58 -11.97 -12.60
CA LEU A 98 -7.52 -10.97 -12.46
C LEU A 98 -6.14 -11.61 -12.32
N CYS A 99 -5.12 -10.94 -12.84
CA CYS A 99 -3.73 -11.25 -12.56
C CYS A 99 -3.21 -10.29 -11.47
N LEU A 100 -2.60 -10.81 -10.41
CA LEU A 100 -1.99 -10.02 -9.32
C LEU A 100 -0.45 -10.07 -9.35
N ASP A 101 0.14 -10.56 -10.43
CA ASP A 101 1.59 -10.64 -10.60
C ASP A 101 2.15 -9.27 -11.04
N GLU A 102 2.97 -8.65 -10.20
CA GLU A 102 3.58 -7.33 -10.47
C GLU A 102 4.45 -7.33 -11.73
N THR A 103 4.96 -8.49 -12.18
CA THR A 103 5.73 -8.59 -13.42
C THR A 103 4.87 -8.50 -14.68
N ASN A 104 3.55 -8.66 -14.54
CA ASN A 104 2.61 -8.57 -15.65
C ASN A 104 2.09 -7.13 -15.80
N PRO A 105 2.24 -6.49 -16.99
CA PRO A 105 1.86 -5.10 -17.21
C PRO A 105 0.36 -4.82 -17.10
N ILE A 106 -0.50 -5.84 -17.22
CA ILE A 106 -1.97 -5.70 -17.08
C ILE A 106 -2.48 -6.13 -15.69
N SER A 107 -1.57 -6.39 -14.75
CA SER A 107 -1.91 -6.84 -13.41
C SER A 107 -2.61 -5.77 -12.57
N LEU A 108 -3.35 -6.24 -11.56
CA LEU A 108 -3.88 -5.43 -10.46
C LEU A 108 -3.22 -5.84 -9.15
N SER A 109 -1.88 -5.84 -9.13
CA SER A 109 -1.07 -6.26 -7.97
C SER A 109 -1.26 -5.37 -6.73
N HIS A 110 -1.69 -4.12 -6.94
CA HIS A 110 -1.91 -3.13 -5.89
C HIS A 110 -3.02 -2.14 -6.26
N PHE A 111 -3.55 -1.42 -5.26
CA PHE A 111 -4.52 -0.35 -5.44
C PHE A 111 -4.17 0.87 -4.59
N CYS A 112 -4.62 2.05 -5.00
CA CYS A 112 -4.42 3.30 -4.28
C CYS A 112 -5.32 3.37 -3.04
N ILE A 113 -4.75 3.73 -1.89
CA ILE A 113 -5.47 3.92 -0.63
C ILE A 113 -5.45 5.38 -0.17
N GLY A 114 -5.23 6.30 -1.10
CA GLY A 114 -5.38 7.73 -0.88
C GLY A 114 -4.10 8.52 -1.05
N GLN A 115 -4.27 9.84 -0.99
CA GLN A 115 -3.22 10.83 -1.11
C GLN A 115 -3.39 11.90 -0.03
N SER A 116 -2.28 12.28 0.58
CA SER A 116 -2.20 13.32 1.60
C SER A 116 -1.14 14.36 1.25
N GLN A 117 -1.29 15.56 1.84
CA GLN A 117 -0.31 16.63 1.75
C GLN A 117 0.37 16.80 3.11
N LEU A 118 1.69 16.75 3.13
CA LEU A 118 2.54 16.93 4.30
C LEU A 118 3.54 18.05 4.05
N GLY A 119 3.16 19.29 4.39
CA GLY A 119 3.95 20.47 4.02
C GLY A 119 4.09 20.59 2.50
N ALA A 120 5.32 20.65 1.99
CA ALA A 120 5.62 20.64 0.55
C ALA A 120 5.60 19.24 -0.10
N LEU A 121 5.43 18.19 0.70
CA LEU A 121 5.43 16.80 0.23
C LEU A 121 4.00 16.35 -0.09
N ARG A 122 3.83 15.71 -1.24
CA ARG A 122 2.63 14.94 -1.55
C ARG A 122 2.93 13.46 -1.35
N VAL A 123 2.14 12.79 -0.53
CA VAL A 123 2.31 11.36 -0.21
C VAL A 123 1.12 10.59 -0.78
N LYS A 124 1.37 9.73 -1.77
CA LYS A 124 0.36 8.82 -2.34
C LYS A 124 0.62 7.40 -1.90
N ALA A 125 -0.37 6.75 -1.30
CA ALA A 125 -0.24 5.44 -0.68
C ALA A 125 -0.91 4.34 -1.50
N PHE A 126 -0.28 3.16 -1.54
CA PHE A 126 -0.75 1.99 -2.28
C PHE A 126 -0.64 0.73 -1.42
N ARG A 127 -1.66 -0.13 -1.49
CA ARG A 127 -1.71 -1.43 -0.82
C ARG A 127 -1.52 -2.54 -1.83
N TYR A 128 -0.59 -3.46 -1.55
CA TYR A 128 -0.41 -4.67 -2.35
C TYR A 128 -1.44 -5.73 -1.94
N CYS A 129 -2.10 -6.33 -2.94
CA CYS A 129 -3.18 -7.30 -2.75
C CYS A 129 -2.69 -8.60 -2.08
N LYS A 130 -1.41 -8.92 -2.26
CA LYS A 130 -0.72 -10.04 -1.61
C LYS A 130 0.74 -9.67 -1.36
N PRO A 131 1.42 -10.33 -0.41
CA PRO A 131 2.87 -10.24 -0.30
C PRO A 131 3.55 -10.45 -1.65
N THR A 132 4.33 -9.45 -2.06
CA THR A 132 5.00 -9.44 -3.37
C THR A 132 6.50 -9.22 -3.14
N PRO A 133 7.40 -9.97 -3.79
CA PRO A 133 8.83 -9.77 -3.63
C PRO A 133 9.25 -8.29 -3.78
N TYR A 134 10.19 -7.85 -2.94
CA TYR A 134 10.70 -6.48 -2.96
C TYR A 134 11.28 -6.10 -4.33
N LEU A 135 11.96 -7.03 -4.98
CA LEU A 135 12.35 -6.91 -6.38
C LEU A 135 11.46 -7.84 -7.20
N ALA A 136 10.78 -7.31 -8.22
CA ALA A 136 9.73 -8.04 -8.94
C ALA A 136 10.22 -9.37 -9.58
N ARG A 137 11.52 -9.49 -9.88
CA ARG A 137 12.12 -10.67 -10.51
C ARG A 137 13.15 -11.41 -9.63
N LEU A 138 13.45 -10.91 -8.44
CA LEU A 138 14.41 -11.52 -7.52
C LEU A 138 13.80 -11.62 -6.12
N ASP A 139 13.65 -12.85 -5.63
CA ASP A 139 13.22 -13.06 -4.26
C ASP A 139 14.41 -12.87 -3.30
N THR A 140 14.40 -11.74 -2.58
CA THR A 140 15.40 -11.41 -1.58
C THR A 140 14.99 -11.86 -0.17
N GLY A 141 13.86 -12.57 -0.03
CA GLY A 141 13.24 -12.87 1.27
C GLY A 141 12.55 -11.66 1.92
N LEU A 142 12.44 -10.54 1.19
CA LEU A 142 11.77 -9.32 1.61
C LEU A 142 10.53 -9.12 0.75
N TYR A 143 9.37 -8.94 1.37
CA TYR A 143 8.09 -8.85 0.67
C TYR A 143 7.37 -7.55 0.99
N LYS A 144 6.96 -6.83 -0.06
CA LYS A 144 6.18 -5.60 0.00
C LYS A 144 4.77 -5.89 0.47
N ARG A 145 4.26 -4.98 1.28
CA ARG A 145 2.85 -4.90 1.67
C ARG A 145 2.22 -3.57 1.31
N MET A 146 2.99 -2.49 1.39
CA MET A 146 2.55 -1.16 0.97
C MET A 146 3.67 -0.40 0.28
N ARG A 147 3.29 0.54 -0.57
CA ARG A 147 4.19 1.53 -1.19
C ARG A 147 3.66 2.93 -0.94
N TRP A 148 4.55 3.87 -0.68
CA TRP A 148 4.26 5.29 -0.72
C TRP A 148 5.15 5.96 -1.77
N ASN A 149 4.53 6.78 -2.61
CA ASN A 149 5.22 7.70 -3.49
C ASN A 149 5.23 9.06 -2.80
N VAL A 150 6.41 9.61 -2.56
CA VAL A 150 6.62 10.90 -1.90
C VAL A 150 7.18 11.86 -2.94
N GLU A 151 6.33 12.75 -3.42
CA GLU A 151 6.70 13.79 -4.39
C GLU A 151 6.98 15.08 -3.63
N ARG A 152 8.15 15.69 -3.87
CA ARG A 152 8.46 17.03 -3.35
C ARG A 152 8.13 18.08 -4.40
N HIS A 153 7.17 18.96 -4.12
CA HIS A 153 6.93 20.13 -4.97
C HIS A 153 8.09 21.12 -4.75
N ARG A 154 8.85 21.42 -5.81
CA ARG A 154 9.76 22.58 -5.81
C ARG A 154 8.99 23.78 -6.36
N ASP A 155 9.03 24.89 -5.64
CA ASP A 155 8.52 26.16 -6.16
C ASP A 155 9.35 26.57 -7.38
N GLU A 156 8.66 26.84 -8.49
CA GLU A 156 9.26 27.23 -9.77
C GLU A 156 9.97 28.59 -9.66
N TYR A 157 11.27 28.62 -9.95
CA TYR A 157 11.96 29.83 -10.42
C TYR A 157 12.56 29.53 -11.79
N GLY A 158 11.82 29.85 -12.85
CA GLY A 158 12.33 29.90 -14.22
C GLY A 158 11.87 28.77 -15.13
N GLU A 159 11.72 29.11 -16.41
CA GLU A 159 11.07 28.35 -17.48
C GLU A 159 11.41 26.85 -17.52
N GLY A 160 10.36 26.02 -17.42
CA GLY A 160 10.26 24.77 -18.15
C GLY A 160 10.98 23.57 -17.55
N GLN A 161 10.32 22.92 -16.59
CA GLN A 161 10.13 21.45 -16.45
C GLN A 161 10.05 21.13 -14.95
N ILE A 162 8.86 20.78 -14.46
CA ILE A 162 8.65 20.32 -13.09
C ILE A 162 9.37 18.97 -12.96
N VAL A 163 10.62 18.97 -12.51
CA VAL A 163 11.29 17.75 -12.07
C VAL A 163 10.77 17.46 -10.65
N CYS A 164 9.66 16.73 -10.58
CA CYS A 164 9.21 16.13 -9.32
C CYS A 164 10.16 14.97 -8.99
N ASP A 165 11.08 15.21 -8.07
CA ASP A 165 11.84 14.13 -7.44
C ASP A 165 10.86 13.28 -6.63
N THR A 166 10.72 12.01 -7.00
CA THR A 166 9.78 11.07 -6.39
C THR A 166 10.55 10.02 -5.63
N GLU A 167 10.46 10.07 -4.30
CA GLU A 167 11.04 9.06 -3.43
C GLU A 167 10.03 7.95 -3.17
N TYR A 168 10.48 6.70 -3.18
CA TYR A 168 9.62 5.54 -2.91
C TYR A 168 9.95 4.93 -1.56
N TYR A 169 8.91 4.71 -0.77
CA TYR A 169 9.00 4.04 0.52
C TYR A 169 8.12 2.79 0.52
N PHE A 170 8.53 1.76 1.25
CA PHE A 170 7.82 0.49 1.30
C PHE A 170 7.70 -0.04 2.72
N LEU A 171 6.50 -0.49 3.07
CA LEU A 171 6.27 -1.38 4.20
C LEU A 171 6.56 -2.78 3.71
N CYS A 172 7.56 -3.42 4.29
CA CYS A 172 7.94 -4.79 3.96
C CYS A 172 7.95 -5.67 5.20
N TYR A 173 7.84 -6.97 4.97
CA TYR A 173 8.23 -7.97 5.96
C TYR A 173 9.32 -8.88 5.43
N GLU A 174 10.09 -9.43 6.37
CA GLU A 174 11.04 -10.53 6.15
C GLU A 174 10.77 -11.61 7.20
N ASP A 175 10.96 -12.87 6.84
CA ASP A 175 10.81 -14.00 7.78
C ASP A 175 12.21 -14.37 8.33
N ILE A 176 12.45 -14.09 9.61
CA ILE A 176 13.75 -14.24 10.28
C ILE A 176 13.76 -15.50 11.18
N PRO A 177 14.82 -16.32 11.22
CA PRO A 177 14.89 -17.47 12.12
C PRO A 177 14.69 -17.11 13.60
N ASN A 178 13.78 -17.81 14.28
CA ASN A 178 13.48 -17.66 15.70
C ASN A 178 14.56 -18.35 16.55
N ARG A 179 15.54 -17.58 17.01
CA ARG A 179 16.69 -18.07 17.81
C ARG A 179 16.32 -18.60 19.20
N HIS A 180 15.07 -18.44 19.65
CA HIS A 180 14.62 -18.86 20.98
C HIS A 180 13.78 -20.15 20.97
N ALA A 181 13.47 -20.72 19.80
CA ALA A 181 12.65 -21.93 19.68
C ALA A 181 13.40 -23.22 20.07
N ASP A 182 14.74 -23.23 20.00
CA ASP A 182 15.55 -24.44 20.15
C ASP A 182 16.07 -24.70 21.57
N ALA A 183 15.67 -23.90 22.57
CA ALA A 183 16.16 -24.06 23.94
C ALA A 183 15.42 -25.13 24.77
N GLY A 184 14.50 -25.92 24.19
CA GLY A 184 13.72 -26.85 25.02
C GLY A 184 12.81 -27.87 24.38
N ARG A 185 13.13 -28.48 23.23
CA ARG A 185 12.36 -29.66 22.75
C ARG A 185 13.23 -30.77 22.16
N ASP A 186 13.34 -31.84 22.95
CA ASP A 186 13.59 -33.20 22.50
C ASP A 186 12.35 -33.77 21.80
N HIS A 187 12.60 -34.51 20.71
CA HIS A 187 11.78 -35.53 20.03
C HIS A 187 10.37 -35.21 19.45
N ASP A 188 10.24 -35.63 18.18
CA ASP A 188 9.04 -35.93 17.38
C ASP A 188 8.13 -34.81 16.86
N GLY A 189 8.04 -34.75 15.52
CA GLY A 189 6.92 -34.16 14.77
C GLY A 189 7.27 -32.88 14.01
N VAL A 190 7.45 -33.01 12.68
CA VAL A 190 7.44 -31.98 11.63
C VAL A 190 7.49 -30.54 12.16
N SER A 191 8.71 -29.99 12.26
CA SER A 191 8.94 -28.59 12.59
C SER A 191 8.27 -27.70 11.54
N HIS A 192 7.16 -27.06 11.92
CA HIS A 192 6.72 -25.83 11.28
C HIS A 192 7.89 -24.84 11.38
N SER A 193 8.28 -24.23 10.26
CA SER A 193 9.47 -23.37 10.17
C SER A 193 9.52 -22.38 11.33
N ASN A 194 10.57 -22.47 12.15
CA ASN A 194 10.83 -21.59 13.29
C ASN A 194 11.20 -20.17 12.80
N VAL A 195 10.27 -19.44 12.18
CA VAL A 195 10.51 -18.09 11.63
C VAL A 195 9.58 -17.03 12.22
N VAL A 196 10.23 -15.95 12.64
CA VAL A 196 9.86 -14.58 12.96
C VAL A 196 9.41 -13.71 11.79
N ARG A 197 8.12 -13.51 11.47
CA ARG A 197 7.78 -12.44 10.52
C ARG A 197 8.08 -11.08 11.15
N MET A 198 8.83 -10.23 10.45
CA MET A 198 9.34 -8.97 11.01
C MET A 198 9.07 -7.82 10.05
N TRP A 199 8.40 -6.77 10.53
CA TRP A 199 7.89 -5.67 9.73
C TRP A 199 8.75 -4.42 9.85
N SER A 200 8.95 -3.74 8.72
CA SER A 200 9.69 -2.47 8.68
C SER A 200 9.21 -1.55 7.56
N ILE A 201 9.43 -0.24 7.74
CA ILE A 201 9.39 0.75 6.66
C ILE A 201 10.83 1.04 6.24
N GLY A 202 11.04 1.15 4.94
CA GLY A 202 12.33 1.49 4.35
C GLY A 202 12.18 2.22 3.02
N GLN A 203 13.22 2.94 2.66
CA GLN A 203 13.31 3.71 1.42
C GLN A 203 13.92 2.85 0.32
N TRP A 204 13.40 3.01 -0.89
CA TRP A 204 14.01 2.49 -2.11
C TRP A 204 15.21 3.34 -2.48
N GLN A 205 16.38 2.71 -2.54
CA GLN A 205 17.60 3.32 -3.04
C GLN A 205 17.97 2.64 -4.35
N GLN A 206 17.75 3.36 -5.44
CA GLN A 206 18.01 2.89 -6.80
C GLN A 206 19.49 2.49 -6.97
N VAL A 207 19.73 1.29 -7.51
CA VAL A 207 21.08 0.74 -7.78
C VAL A 207 21.29 0.50 -9.26
N THR A 208 20.29 -0.03 -9.99
CA THR A 208 20.42 -0.27 -11.43
C THR A 208 19.06 -0.11 -12.12
N PRO A 209 18.93 0.75 -13.15
CA PRO A 209 19.97 1.63 -13.68
C PRO A 209 20.35 2.74 -12.67
N GLU A 210 21.60 3.21 -12.74
CA GLU A 210 22.13 4.29 -11.87
C GLU A 210 21.74 5.70 -12.34
N THR A 211 21.03 5.78 -13.46
CA THR A 211 20.69 7.00 -14.18
C THR A 211 19.18 7.08 -14.41
N ASP A 212 18.66 8.30 -14.51
CA ASP A 212 17.27 8.58 -14.87
C ASP A 212 17.02 8.55 -16.39
N ASP A 213 18.05 8.24 -17.18
CA ASP A 213 17.94 8.10 -18.63
C ASP A 213 17.00 6.94 -19.00
N ILE A 214 15.92 7.27 -19.69
CA ILE A 214 14.87 6.33 -20.11
C ILE A 214 15.44 5.16 -20.92
N ASP A 215 16.48 5.36 -21.73
CA ASP A 215 17.05 4.28 -22.54
C ASP A 215 17.67 3.20 -21.65
N HIS A 216 18.32 3.60 -20.56
CA HIS A 216 18.87 2.66 -19.58
C HIS A 216 17.75 1.92 -18.84
N TRP A 217 16.63 2.60 -18.55
CA TRP A 217 15.46 1.98 -17.93
C TRP A 217 14.76 0.98 -18.85
N VAL A 218 14.58 1.30 -20.13
CA VAL A 218 13.94 0.40 -21.11
C VAL A 218 14.81 -0.84 -21.36
N LEU A 219 16.14 -0.68 -21.39
CA LEU A 219 17.08 -1.78 -21.60
C LEU A 219 17.39 -2.57 -20.33
N CYS A 220 17.00 -2.07 -19.15
CA CYS A 220 17.22 -2.75 -17.89
C CYS A 220 16.26 -3.94 -17.75
N GLU A 221 16.78 -5.15 -17.88
CA GLU A 221 15.98 -6.37 -17.73
C GLU A 221 15.39 -6.53 -16.31
N VAL A 222 16.15 -6.15 -15.29
CA VAL A 222 15.74 -6.22 -13.88
C VAL A 222 16.29 -5.03 -13.11
N PRO A 223 15.44 -4.03 -12.77
CA PRO A 223 15.86 -2.95 -11.90
C PRO A 223 16.26 -3.48 -10.52
N GLN A 224 17.38 -2.98 -10.01
CA GLN A 224 17.89 -3.32 -8.69
C GLN A 224 17.81 -2.11 -7.76
N ALA A 225 17.51 -2.38 -6.50
CA ALA A 225 17.56 -1.38 -5.45
C ALA A 225 17.85 -1.99 -4.09
N ASN A 226 18.45 -1.15 -3.25
CA ASN A 226 18.62 -1.45 -1.84
C ASN A 226 17.39 -1.02 -1.07
N TYR A 227 17.03 -1.82 -0.07
CA TYR A 227 16.03 -1.47 0.92
C TYR A 227 16.69 -0.83 2.15
N HIS A 228 16.73 0.50 2.19
CA HIS A 228 17.27 1.22 3.34
C HIS A 228 16.23 1.25 4.46
N LYS A 229 16.36 0.33 5.42
CA LYS A 229 15.46 0.22 6.58
C LYS A 229 15.52 1.48 7.44
N LEU A 230 14.37 2.06 7.73
CA LEU A 230 14.22 3.33 8.45
C LEU A 230 13.48 3.18 9.78
N LEU A 231 12.45 2.34 9.81
CA LEU A 231 11.62 2.13 10.99
C LEU A 231 11.24 0.65 11.12
N TYR A 232 11.26 0.12 12.35
CA TYR A 232 10.97 -1.27 12.64
C TYR A 232 9.73 -1.40 13.54
N PHE A 233 8.84 -2.35 13.22
CA PHE A 233 7.56 -2.56 13.91
C PHE A 233 7.51 -3.85 14.74
N GLY A 234 8.49 -4.74 14.61
CA GLY A 234 8.43 -6.05 15.25
C GLY A 234 7.56 -7.02 14.46
N SER A 235 6.85 -7.91 15.16
CA SER A 235 6.14 -9.05 14.54
C SER A 235 4.72 -8.76 14.08
N GLU A 236 4.12 -7.68 14.55
CA GLU A 236 2.76 -7.32 14.21
C GLU A 236 2.71 -6.46 12.94
N GLU A 237 1.84 -6.83 12.00
CA GLU A 237 1.62 -6.03 10.79
C GLU A 237 0.91 -4.72 11.18
N PRO A 238 1.46 -3.54 10.86
CA PRO A 238 0.73 -2.30 11.06
C PRO A 238 -0.45 -2.21 10.08
N SER A 239 -1.57 -1.64 10.53
CA SER A 239 -2.69 -1.32 9.64
C SER A 239 -2.25 -0.35 8.54
N SER A 240 -2.99 -0.28 7.43
CA SER A 240 -2.66 0.61 6.31
C SER A 240 -2.60 2.08 6.74
N CYS A 241 -3.54 2.45 7.62
CA CYS A 241 -3.59 3.77 8.23
C CYS A 241 -2.39 4.02 9.15
N SER A 242 -2.13 3.10 10.09
CA SER A 242 -1.03 3.24 11.05
C SER A 242 0.33 3.30 10.34
N GLY A 243 0.58 2.42 9.36
CA GLY A 243 1.81 2.46 8.57
C GLY A 243 2.02 3.81 7.86
N THR A 244 0.95 4.40 7.33
CA THR A 244 1.00 5.71 6.67
C THR A 244 1.28 6.83 7.67
N GLU A 245 0.64 6.81 8.85
CA GLU A 245 0.91 7.78 9.92
C GLU A 245 2.38 7.74 10.38
N HIS A 246 2.95 6.53 10.54
CA HIS A 246 4.35 6.37 10.93
C HIS A 246 5.31 6.90 9.85
N LEU A 247 5.02 6.67 8.57
CA LEU A 247 5.81 7.26 7.48
C LEU A 247 5.72 8.79 7.51
N GLN A 248 4.52 9.36 7.63
CA GLN A 248 4.34 10.82 7.67
C GLN A 248 5.10 11.45 8.86
N GLN A 249 5.08 10.81 10.03
CA GLN A 249 5.89 11.23 11.17
C GLN A 249 7.39 11.20 10.83
N LEU A 250 7.86 10.12 10.20
CA LEU A 250 9.26 9.98 9.80
C LEU A 250 9.69 11.10 8.83
N LEU A 251 8.88 11.38 7.80
CA LEU A 251 9.11 12.44 6.83
C LEU A 251 9.11 13.83 7.48
N SER A 252 8.22 14.07 8.43
CA SER A 252 8.15 15.34 9.18
C SER A 252 9.44 15.59 9.98
N HIS A 253 10.00 14.55 10.61
CA HIS A 253 11.27 14.65 11.33
C HIS A 253 12.47 14.86 10.41
N GLN A 254 12.43 14.32 9.19
CA GLN A 254 13.49 14.52 8.19
C GLN A 254 13.44 15.93 7.60
N ALA A 255 12.24 16.49 7.38
CA ALA A 255 12.07 17.83 6.85
C ALA A 255 12.43 18.95 7.86
N ALA A 256 12.48 18.64 9.16
CA ALA A 256 12.85 19.57 10.23
C ALA A 256 14.37 19.67 10.50
N LYS A 257 15.18 18.86 9.81
CA LYS A 257 16.66 18.89 9.88
C LYS A 257 17.24 19.67 8.73
#